data_AF-A0A6L9YT76-F1
#
_entry.id   AF-A0A6L9YT76-F1
#
_cell.length_a   1.000
_cell.length_b   1.000
_cell.length_c   1.000
_cell.angle_alpha   90.00
_cell.angle_beta   90.00
_cell.angle_gamma   90.00
#
_symmetry.space_group_name_H-M   'P 1'
#
loop_
_entity.id
_entity.type
_entity.pdbx_description
1 polymer ?
#
loop_
_entity_poly.entity_id
_entity_poly.type
_entity_poly.pdbx_seq_one_letter_code
_entity_poly.pdbx_strand_id
1 'polypeptide(L)' 'MAKAKGHATRMATLLEEQTVLNKRGKDLFNLCLDAIASGGNPQDRAASLLR' A
#
# COMPACT_ATOMS: atom_id res chain seq x y z
N MET A 1 -23.96 20.01 17.45
CA MET A 1 -23.09 18.82 17.67
C MET A 1 -22.77 17.99 16.41
N ALA A 2 -23.26 18.31 15.19
CA ALA A 2 -22.99 17.51 13.99
C ALA A 2 -21.55 17.60 13.42
N LYS A 3 -20.82 18.71 13.68
CA LYS A 3 -19.51 19.01 13.08
C LYS A 3 -18.38 18.09 13.57
N ALA A 4 -18.42 17.65 14.83
CA ALA A 4 -17.40 16.76 15.41
C ALA A 4 -17.50 15.31 14.90
N LYS A 5 -18.72 14.83 14.66
CA LYS A 5 -18.98 13.46 14.17
C LYS A 5 -18.46 13.25 12.74
N GLY A 6 -18.68 14.23 11.85
CA GLY A 6 -18.14 14.17 10.48
C GLY A 6 -16.61 14.20 10.41
N HIS A 7 -15.96 14.93 11.32
CA HIS A 7 -14.50 14.97 11.42
C HIS A 7 -13.93 13.61 11.87
N ALA A 8 -14.52 13.00 12.90
CA ALA A 8 -14.10 11.69 13.38
C ALA A 8 -14.24 10.60 12.30
N THR A 9 -15.35 10.59 11.56
CA THR A 9 -15.56 9.65 10.44
C THR A 9 -14.51 9.83 9.35
N ARG A 10 -14.21 11.08 8.95
CA ARG A 10 -13.20 11.34 7.93
C ARG A 10 -11.80 10.91 8.37
N MET A 11 -11.45 11.09 9.64
CA MET A 11 -10.16 10.64 10.18
C MET A 11 -10.06 9.12 10.21
N ALA A 12 -11.13 8.42 10.55
CA ALA A 12 -11.16 6.95 10.49
C ALA A 12 -10.93 6.45 9.06
N THR A 13 -11.64 7.02 8.08
CA THR A 13 -11.45 6.68 6.66
C THR A 13 -10.03 6.92 6.18
N LEU A 14 -9.44 8.07 6.50
CA LEU A 14 -8.05 8.37 6.11
C LEU A 14 -7.05 7.41 6.76
N LEU A 15 -7.29 6.99 8.01
CA LEU A 15 -6.43 6.02 8.68
C LEU A 15 -6.53 4.62 8.05
N GLU A 16 -7.74 4.21 7.65
CA GLU A 16 -7.96 2.97 6.92
C GLU A 16 -7.24 2.98 5.56
N GLU A 17 -7.40 4.05 4.79
CA GLU A 17 -6.70 4.24 3.51
C GLU A 17 -5.18 4.19 3.68
N GLN A 18 -4.65 4.90 4.68
CA GLN A 18 -3.22 4.90 4.98
C GLN A 18 -2.71 3.51 5.38
N THR A 19 -3.51 2.73 6.11
CA THR A 19 -3.17 1.36 6.50
C THR A 19 -3.08 0.45 5.28
N VAL A 20 -4.04 0.57 4.35
CA VAL A 20 -4.05 -0.20 3.09
C VAL A 20 -2.85 0.17 2.23
N LEU A 21 -2.56 1.47 2.08
CA LEU A 21 -1.41 1.94 1.30
C LEU A 21 -0.07 1.46 1.89
N ASN A 22 0.08 1.51 3.21
CA ASN A 22 1.29 1.03 3.88
C ASN A 22 1.49 -0.48 3.67
N LYS A 23 0.42 -1.27 3.77
CA LYS A 23 0.48 -2.72 3.48
C LYS A 23 0.93 -2.98 2.03
N ARG A 24 0.28 -2.34 1.06
CA ARG A 24 0.61 -2.48 -0.37
C ARG A 24 2.05 -2.06 -0.67
N GLY A 25 2.53 -0.99 -0.05
CA GLY A 25 3.92 -0.53 -0.19
C GLY A 25 4.93 -1.55 0.33
N LYS A 26 4.66 -2.20 1.47
CA LYS A 26 5.50 -3.27 2.01
C LYS A 26 5.50 -4.51 1.11
N ASP A 27 4.33 -4.92 0.62
CA ASP A 27 4.21 -6.07 -0.28
C ASP A 27 5.01 -5.84 -1.57
N LEU A 28 4.90 -4.64 -2.17
CA LEU A 28 5.69 -4.26 -3.35
C LEU A 28 7.20 -4.25 -3.06
N PHE A 29 7.61 -3.69 -1.91
CA PHE A 29 9.01 -3.66 -1.52
C PHE A 29 9.61 -5.07 -1.39
N ASN A 30 8.90 -5.98 -0.73
CA ASN A 30 9.33 -7.37 -0.58
C ASN A 30 9.42 -8.08 -1.93
N LEU A 31 8.46 -7.86 -2.83
CA LEU A 31 8.50 -8.42 -4.18
C LEU A 31 9.70 -7.95 -4.99
N CYS A 32 10.09 -6.68 -4.84
CA CYS A 32 11.32 -6.16 -5.44
C CYS A 32 12.56 -6.84 -4.84
N LEU A 33 12.63 -7.01 -3.52
CA LEU A 33 13.75 -7.70 -2.87
C LEU A 33 13.88 -9.16 -3.34
N ASP A 34 12.76 -9.89 -3.43
CA ASP A 34 12.73 -11.27 -3.91
C ASP A 34 13.22 -11.37 -5.37
N ALA A 35 12.82 -10.41 -6.21
CA ALA A 35 13.29 -10.33 -7.60
C ALA A 35 14.81 -10.18 -7.66
N ILE A 36 15.38 -9.23 -6.90
CA ILE A 36 16.82 -9.01 -6.82
C ILE A 36 17.54 -10.26 -6.30
N ALA A 37 17.03 -10.87 -5.23
CA ALA A 37 17.63 -12.07 -4.62
C ALA A 37 17.64 -13.26 -5.58
N SER A 38 16.63 -13.38 -6.45
CA SER A 38 16.55 -14.42 -7.48
C SER A 38 17.35 -14.13 -8.76
N GLY A 39 18.03 -12.98 -8.83
CA GLY A 39 18.74 -12.53 -10.04
C GLY A 39 17.81 -12.02 -11.15
N GLY A 40 16.53 -11.82 -10.85
CA GLY A 40 15.53 -11.28 -11.75
C GLY A 40 15.46 -9.75 -11.72
N ASN A 41 14.81 -9.18 -12.73
CA ASN A 41 14.57 -7.74 -12.82
C ASN A 41 13.34 -7.34 -11.97
N PRO A 42 13.48 -6.47 -10.95
CA PRO A 42 12.36 -6.05 -10.09
C PRO A 42 11.21 -5.37 -10.85
N GLN A 43 11.52 -4.68 -11.94
CA GLN A 43 10.53 -4.01 -12.79
C GLN A 43 9.57 -5.01 -13.45
N ASP A 44 10.08 -6.17 -13.88
CA ASP A 44 9.26 -7.22 -14.50
C ASP A 44 8.29 -7.84 -13.49
N ARG A 45 8.73 -7.97 -12.24
CA ARG A 45 7.89 -8.45 -11.13
C ARG A 45 6.86 -7.41 -10.70
N ALA A 46 7.25 -6.14 -10.56
CA ALA A 46 6.33 -5.05 -10.25
C ALA A 46 5.24 -4.88 -11.32
N ALA A 47 5.57 -5.05 -12.61
CA ALA A 47 4.62 -4.95 -13.71
C ALA A 47 3.55 -6.05 -13.69
N SER A 48 3.82 -7.22 -13.10
CA SER A 48 2.82 -8.30 -12.94
C SER A 48 1.74 -7.99 -11.91
N LEU A 49 1.96 -7.02 -11.01
CA LEU A 49 1.01 -6.61 -9.97
C LEU A 49 0.01 -5.55 -10.44
N LEU A 50 0.25 -4.96 -11.61
CA LEU A 50 -0.57 -3.90 -12.20
C LEU A 50 -1.54 -4.44 -13.27
N ARG A 51 -1.55 -5.76 -13.50
CA ARG A 51 -2.50 -6.46 -14.37
C ARG A 51 -3.53 -7.19 -13.50
#